data_AF-A0A7S1BPC1-F1
#
_entry.id   AF-A0A7S1BPC1-F1
#
_cell.length_a   1.000
_cell.length_b   1.000
_cell.length_c   1.000
_cell.angle_alpha   90.00
_cell.angle_beta   90.00
_cell.angle_gamma   90.00
#
_symmetry.space_group_name_H-M   'P 1'
#
loop_
_entity.id
_entity.type
_entity.pdbx_description
1 polymer ?
#
loop_
_entity_poly.entity_id
_entity_poly.type
_entity_poly.pdbx_seq_one_letter_code
_entity_poly.pdbx_strand_id
1 'polypeptide(L)'
;MLHEIGHNLNLDHANSEKGKEYGDLSGAMGHLYASETHPMMCFNAANTFDDLEWYIDRQKIIYKSSYFWEGDLVGVAEYDLCRTGKYVAIKIPKGTYSSRGRYDYYISFNRKILFNSGTMEGGDQVLVHKRYTKSPSKSYLMKKLRSGESYSFQSMTVHVQSISTNTSPGIATVRVTKETPAPVKPVTKHPTSNPTPVPTPGLTPGSTPDPTLNRTLGPTLVPTLGLTLETMLEPTLRPTLGPMERLVEHPMKKPLECSPQQLLKPSVTLQGPLSGKIKHSKSSKAKRPLQHPAYPWNKHSKTSKTKSSLNHPVNFGLENPVWHPVKCNDMLERSCINNPLFFLKVKGRRRNCAWLGRKKWRANRYCKKSNKSRKMVCRECCNSCRICTECSKICSNIKY
;
A
#
# COMPACT_ATOMS: atom_id res chain seq x y z
N MET A 1 -24.20 -1.29 -6.53
CA MET A 1 -23.39 -1.93 -7.59
C MET A 1 -21.91 -2.12 -7.24
N LEU A 2 -21.18 -1.09 -6.75
CA LEU A 2 -19.72 -1.19 -6.52
C LEU A 2 -19.30 -2.28 -5.49
N HIS A 3 -20.15 -2.58 -4.51
CA HIS A 3 -19.96 -3.68 -3.55
C HIS A 3 -19.81 -5.04 -4.24
N GLU A 4 -20.75 -5.38 -5.13
CA GLU A 4 -20.73 -6.62 -5.91
C GLU A 4 -19.54 -6.68 -6.89
N ILE A 5 -19.16 -5.54 -7.46
CA ILE A 5 -17.94 -5.43 -8.27
C ILE A 5 -16.71 -5.76 -7.41
N GLY A 6 -16.69 -5.30 -6.15
CA GLY A 6 -15.63 -5.65 -5.20
C GLY A 6 -15.53 -7.16 -4.97
N HIS A 7 -16.64 -7.89 -4.86
CA HIS A 7 -16.62 -9.35 -4.78
C HIS A 7 -16.07 -10.01 -6.05
N ASN A 8 -16.39 -9.49 -7.23
CA ASN A 8 -15.79 -9.95 -8.49
C ASN A 8 -14.27 -9.70 -8.56
N LEU A 9 -13.78 -8.71 -7.80
CA LEU A 9 -12.36 -8.43 -7.61
C LEU A 9 -11.76 -9.19 -6.40
N ASN A 10 -12.47 -10.18 -5.88
CA ASN A 10 -12.06 -11.01 -4.73
C ASN A 10 -11.83 -10.19 -3.44
N LEU A 11 -12.63 -9.13 -3.24
CA LEU A 11 -12.67 -8.38 -1.98
C LEU A 11 -13.70 -9.00 -1.02
N ASP A 12 -13.35 -9.02 0.27
CA ASP A 12 -14.22 -9.47 1.36
C ASP A 12 -14.84 -8.25 2.07
N HIS A 13 -15.88 -8.48 2.88
CA HIS A 13 -16.63 -7.41 3.55
C HIS A 13 -15.76 -6.55 4.48
N ALA A 14 -16.18 -5.29 4.65
CA ALA A 14 -15.68 -4.39 5.67
C ALA A 14 -16.68 -4.33 6.84
N ASN A 15 -16.16 -4.54 8.04
CA ASN A 15 -16.94 -4.67 9.26
C ASN A 15 -16.65 -3.48 10.20
N SER A 16 -17.55 -3.23 11.14
CA SER A 16 -17.24 -2.30 12.24
C SER A 16 -16.25 -2.91 13.24
N GLU A 17 -15.70 -2.09 14.13
CA GLU A 17 -14.80 -2.51 15.21
C GLU A 17 -15.36 -3.69 16.03
N LYS A 18 -16.69 -3.71 16.26
CA LYS A 18 -17.39 -4.75 17.02
C LYS A 18 -17.65 -6.03 16.21
N GLY A 19 -17.12 -6.12 14.99
CA GLY A 19 -17.28 -7.27 14.12
C GLY A 19 -18.68 -7.41 13.52
N LYS A 20 -19.53 -6.38 13.60
CA LYS A 20 -20.81 -6.37 12.89
C LYS A 20 -20.50 -6.40 11.41
N GLU A 21 -20.91 -7.48 10.76
CA GLU A 21 -20.79 -7.62 9.32
C GLU A 21 -21.53 -6.47 8.64
N TYR A 22 -20.92 -5.87 7.61
CA TYR A 22 -21.45 -4.68 6.93
C TYR A 22 -21.60 -3.46 7.86
N GLY A 23 -20.89 -3.45 8.99
CA GLY A 23 -20.95 -2.38 9.98
C GLY A 23 -20.06 -1.17 9.64
N ASP A 24 -19.18 -1.29 8.65
CA ASP A 24 -18.38 -0.17 8.12
C ASP A 24 -19.24 0.60 7.10
N LEU A 25 -19.45 1.89 7.29
CA LEU A 25 -20.19 2.81 6.41
C LEU A 25 -19.23 3.76 5.66
N SER A 26 -17.92 3.52 5.76
CA SER A 26 -16.86 4.42 5.28
C SER A 26 -16.33 4.08 3.90
N GLY A 27 -16.70 2.91 3.36
CA GLY A 27 -16.23 2.45 2.05
C GLY A 27 -17.14 1.40 1.41
N ALA A 28 -16.88 1.12 0.14
CA ALA A 28 -17.76 0.32 -0.73
C ALA A 28 -17.94 -1.14 -0.31
N MET A 29 -16.95 -1.75 0.37
CA MET A 29 -17.08 -3.12 0.89
C MET A 29 -17.81 -3.21 2.24
N GLY A 30 -18.21 -2.06 2.78
CA GLY A 30 -18.95 -1.96 4.02
C GLY A 30 -20.43 -2.27 3.84
N HIS A 31 -21.30 -1.42 4.36
CA HIS A 31 -22.75 -1.57 4.26
C HIS A 31 -23.26 -1.54 2.82
N LEU A 32 -24.21 -2.44 2.53
CA LEU A 32 -24.96 -2.42 1.29
C LEU A 32 -26.12 -1.43 1.43
N TYR A 33 -26.17 -0.44 0.53
CA TYR A 33 -27.26 0.52 0.48
C TYR A 33 -28.27 0.12 -0.59
N ALA A 34 -29.56 0.33 -0.33
CA ALA A 34 -30.65 -0.04 -1.24
C ALA A 34 -30.71 0.80 -2.54
N SER A 35 -29.83 1.79 -2.71
CA SER A 35 -29.79 2.63 -3.90
C SER A 35 -28.83 2.04 -4.95
N GLU A 36 -29.26 2.04 -6.20
CA GLU A 36 -28.45 1.51 -7.31
C GLU A 36 -27.29 2.45 -7.69
N THR A 37 -27.47 3.76 -7.52
CA THR A 37 -26.51 4.81 -7.92
C THR A 37 -25.75 5.41 -6.74
N HIS A 38 -26.15 5.11 -5.51
CA HIS A 38 -25.60 5.69 -4.30
C HIS A 38 -25.38 4.67 -3.19
N PRO A 39 -24.49 4.95 -2.23
CA PRO A 39 -23.58 6.09 -2.19
C PRO A 39 -22.30 5.90 -3.02
N MET A 40 -21.78 7.01 -3.57
CA MET A 40 -20.46 7.07 -4.19
C MET A 40 -19.36 6.95 -3.13
N MET A 41 -18.78 5.76 -2.98
CA MET A 41 -17.77 5.47 -1.97
C MET A 41 -16.59 4.74 -2.60
N CYS A 42 -15.38 5.03 -2.11
CA CYS A 42 -14.17 4.30 -2.48
C CYS A 42 -14.02 3.00 -1.68
N PHE A 43 -13.16 2.11 -2.15
CA PHE A 43 -12.63 1.02 -1.33
C PHE A 43 -11.70 1.57 -0.24
N ASN A 44 -11.66 0.91 0.92
CA ASN A 44 -10.80 1.36 2.02
C ASN A 44 -9.31 1.04 1.76
N ALA A 45 -8.46 1.50 2.67
CA ALA A 45 -7.01 1.32 2.57
C ALA A 45 -6.58 -0.16 2.56
N ALA A 46 -7.27 -1.04 3.28
CA ALA A 46 -6.91 -2.46 3.29
C ALA A 46 -7.12 -3.08 1.90
N ASN A 47 -8.30 -2.86 1.31
CA ASN A 47 -8.66 -3.36 -0.03
C ASN A 47 -7.70 -2.82 -1.10
N THR A 48 -7.51 -1.51 -1.14
CA THR A 48 -6.64 -0.87 -2.15
C THR A 48 -5.17 -1.27 -2.01
N PHE A 49 -4.69 -1.52 -0.78
CA PHE A 49 -3.26 -1.80 -0.54
C PHE A 49 -2.83 -3.21 -0.95
N ASP A 50 -3.41 -4.28 -0.37
CA ASP A 50 -2.93 -5.65 -0.66
C ASP A 50 -3.79 -6.43 -1.67
N ASP A 51 -5.11 -6.17 -1.76
CA ASP A 51 -5.97 -7.01 -2.60
C ASP A 51 -5.94 -6.51 -4.05
N LEU A 52 -6.01 -5.19 -4.23
CA LEU A 52 -5.99 -4.56 -5.56
C LEU A 52 -4.61 -4.09 -5.99
N GLU A 53 -3.68 -3.90 -5.03
CA GLU A 53 -2.38 -3.28 -5.26
C GLU A 53 -2.50 -1.95 -6.05
N TRP A 54 -3.49 -1.13 -5.73
CA TRP A 54 -3.70 0.18 -6.37
C TRP A 54 -2.82 1.24 -5.71
N TYR A 55 -2.34 2.21 -6.48
CA TYR A 55 -1.56 3.35 -5.97
C TYR A 55 -0.21 2.94 -5.34
N ILE A 56 0.44 1.90 -5.87
CA ILE A 56 1.72 1.35 -5.33
C ILE A 56 2.79 2.43 -5.14
N ASP A 57 2.81 3.42 -6.02
CA ASP A 57 3.73 4.57 -6.01
C ASP A 57 3.38 5.66 -4.98
N ARG A 58 2.22 5.54 -4.31
CA ARG A 58 1.75 6.40 -3.20
C ARG A 58 1.37 5.60 -1.96
N GLN A 59 1.89 4.38 -1.84
CA GLN A 59 1.76 3.56 -0.64
C GLN A 59 3.00 3.66 0.26
N LYS A 60 2.80 3.60 1.58
CA LYS A 60 3.90 3.54 2.56
C LYS A 60 3.77 2.32 3.45
N ILE A 61 4.89 1.63 3.69
CA ILE A 61 4.99 0.61 4.74
C ILE A 61 5.83 1.17 5.90
N ILE A 62 5.27 1.17 7.10
CA ILE A 62 5.97 1.55 8.34
C ILE A 62 6.22 0.29 9.14
N TYR A 63 7.49 -0.14 9.18
CA TYR A 63 7.89 -1.29 9.99
C TYR A 63 8.05 -0.90 11.45
N LYS A 64 7.80 -1.84 12.37
CA LYS A 64 8.02 -1.63 13.81
C LYS A 64 9.43 -1.17 14.19
N SER A 65 10.44 -1.44 13.37
CA SER A 65 11.80 -0.93 13.58
C SER A 65 11.92 0.58 13.38
N SER A 66 11.02 1.17 12.59
CA SER A 66 10.90 2.61 12.38
C SER A 66 9.79 3.10 13.30
N TYR A 67 10.11 3.27 14.57
CA TYR A 67 9.19 3.71 15.63
C TYR A 67 8.68 5.15 15.45
N PHE A 68 9.06 5.82 14.38
CA PHE A 68 8.65 7.17 14.06
C PHE A 68 8.45 7.29 12.55
N TRP A 69 7.35 7.91 12.17
CA TRP A 69 7.10 8.41 10.82
C TRP A 69 6.13 9.60 10.92
N GLU A 70 6.33 10.59 10.07
CA GLU A 70 5.44 11.73 9.92
C GLU A 70 5.32 12.04 8.43
N GLY A 71 4.12 12.40 7.98
CA GLY A 71 3.89 12.79 6.60
C GLY A 71 2.43 12.98 6.24
N ASP A 72 2.22 13.27 4.97
CA ASP A 72 0.92 13.69 4.44
C ASP A 72 0.16 12.51 3.81
N LEU A 73 -1.12 12.42 4.16
CA LEU A 73 -2.10 11.59 3.49
C LEU A 73 -2.99 12.43 2.55
N VAL A 74 -3.22 11.91 1.35
CA VAL A 74 -4.17 12.43 0.37
C VAL A 74 -5.26 11.38 0.16
N GLY A 75 -6.52 11.82 0.06
CA GLY A 75 -7.62 10.88 -0.20
C GLY A 75 -7.57 10.32 -1.62
N VAL A 76 -8.10 9.10 -1.78
CA VAL A 76 -8.14 8.40 -3.07
C VAL A 76 -8.79 9.27 -4.17
N ALA A 77 -9.79 10.08 -3.80
CA ALA A 77 -10.47 11.02 -4.69
C ALA A 77 -9.55 12.03 -5.40
N GLU A 78 -8.39 12.33 -4.82
CA GLU A 78 -7.42 13.31 -5.33
C GLU A 78 -6.05 12.67 -5.58
N TYR A 79 -5.98 11.35 -5.77
CA TYR A 79 -4.74 10.63 -6.02
C TYR A 79 -3.91 11.24 -7.16
N ASP A 80 -4.55 11.69 -8.25
CA ASP A 80 -3.84 12.28 -9.40
C ASP A 80 -3.15 13.62 -9.07
N LEU A 81 -3.58 14.30 -8.01
CA LEU A 81 -2.97 15.53 -7.51
C LEU A 81 -1.84 15.27 -6.50
N CYS A 82 -1.62 14.00 -6.14
CA CYS A 82 -0.68 13.57 -5.13
C CYS A 82 0.77 13.63 -5.64
N ARG A 83 1.52 14.63 -5.17
CA ARG A 83 2.96 14.82 -5.47
C ARG A 83 3.86 13.91 -4.64
N THR A 84 5.14 13.82 -5.01
CA THR A 84 6.18 13.10 -4.26
C THR A 84 6.16 13.48 -2.77
N GLY A 85 6.29 12.48 -1.90
CA GLY A 85 6.29 12.67 -0.44
C GLY A 85 4.91 12.58 0.22
N LYS A 86 3.83 12.53 -0.56
CA LYS A 86 2.47 12.30 -0.08
C LYS A 86 2.03 10.86 -0.35
N TYR A 87 1.12 10.33 0.47
CA TYR A 87 0.70 8.93 0.39
C TYR A 87 -0.84 8.83 0.42
N VAL A 88 -1.40 7.80 -0.20
CA VAL A 88 -2.85 7.52 -0.15
C VAL A 88 -3.18 6.50 0.93
N ALA A 89 -2.28 5.55 1.14
CA ALA A 89 -2.45 4.51 2.15
C ALA A 89 -1.12 4.17 2.81
N ILE A 90 -1.18 3.96 4.12
CA ILE A 90 -0.08 3.47 4.94
C ILE A 90 -0.45 2.08 5.45
N LYS A 91 0.51 1.17 5.45
CA LYS A 91 0.42 -0.16 6.07
C LYS A 91 1.42 -0.29 7.21
N ILE A 92 0.94 -0.74 8.36
CA ILE A 92 1.76 -1.12 9.52
C ILE A 92 1.63 -2.63 9.71
N PRO A 93 2.61 -3.42 9.21
CA PRO A 93 2.53 -4.86 9.30
C PRO A 93 2.77 -5.36 10.72
N LYS A 94 2.00 -6.36 11.16
CA LYS A 94 2.28 -7.05 12.42
C LYS A 94 3.32 -8.14 12.21
N GLY A 95 4.50 -7.92 12.77
CA GLY A 95 5.53 -8.95 12.93
C GLY A 95 5.07 -10.07 13.87
N THR A 96 5.28 -11.31 13.39
CA THR A 96 5.16 -12.66 14.01
C THR A 96 3.92 -13.02 14.85
N TYR A 97 3.55 -14.31 14.76
CA TYR A 97 2.28 -14.91 15.19
C TYR A 97 1.85 -14.54 16.62
N SER A 98 0.65 -13.98 16.75
CA SER A 98 -0.16 -14.20 17.96
C SER A 98 -1.10 -15.39 17.73
N SER A 99 -1.50 -16.07 18.81
CA SER A 99 -2.50 -17.16 18.80
C SER A 99 -3.83 -16.78 18.13
N ARG A 100 -4.13 -15.49 17.99
CA ARG A 100 -5.32 -14.93 17.32
C ARG A 100 -5.10 -14.53 15.85
N GLY A 101 -4.07 -15.08 15.19
CA GLY A 101 -3.73 -14.75 13.80
C GLY A 101 -2.84 -13.51 13.63
N ARG A 102 -2.36 -13.29 12.41
CA ARG A 102 -1.60 -12.10 12.01
C ARG A 102 -2.57 -11.10 11.40
N TYR A 103 -2.47 -9.83 11.78
CA TYR A 103 -3.27 -8.76 11.20
C TYR A 103 -2.42 -7.51 11.04
N ASP A 104 -2.65 -6.78 9.95
CA ASP A 104 -1.98 -5.52 9.65
C ASP A 104 -2.95 -4.36 9.89
N TYR A 105 -2.41 -3.18 10.16
CA TYR A 105 -3.18 -1.94 10.21
C TYR A 105 -2.96 -1.12 8.95
N TYR A 106 -4.02 -0.43 8.53
CA TYR A 106 -4.03 0.44 7.37
C TYR A 106 -4.54 1.80 7.78
N ILE A 107 -3.91 2.85 7.28
CA ILE A 107 -4.26 4.24 7.59
C ILE A 107 -4.47 4.97 6.26
N SER A 108 -5.57 5.71 6.14
CA SER A 108 -5.87 6.53 4.96
C SER A 108 -6.67 7.77 5.32
N PHE A 109 -6.66 8.77 4.46
CA PHE A 109 -7.51 9.95 4.59
C PHE A 109 -8.77 9.76 3.72
N ASN A 110 -9.95 9.65 4.34
CA ASN A 110 -11.19 9.39 3.64
C ASN A 110 -11.85 10.69 3.16
N ARG A 111 -11.19 11.38 2.22
CA ARG A 111 -11.63 12.66 1.66
C ARG A 111 -13.01 12.52 0.99
N LYS A 112 -14.02 13.25 1.49
CA LYS A 112 -15.43 13.15 1.03
C LYS A 112 -15.71 14.10 -0.13
N ILE A 113 -15.12 13.81 -1.29
CA ILE A 113 -15.37 14.58 -2.54
C ILE A 113 -15.45 13.65 -3.75
N LEU A 114 -15.91 14.18 -4.89
CA LEU A 114 -15.97 13.47 -6.17
C LEU A 114 -16.64 12.09 -6.03
N PHE A 115 -16.00 11.03 -6.51
CA PHE A 115 -16.47 9.64 -6.43
C PHE A 115 -16.40 9.02 -5.02
N ASN A 116 -16.02 9.79 -4.00
CA ASN A 116 -16.13 9.42 -2.59
C ASN A 116 -17.09 10.33 -1.80
N SER A 117 -17.82 11.22 -2.48
CA SER A 117 -18.74 12.19 -1.87
C SER A 117 -19.90 11.54 -1.12
N GLY A 118 -20.22 10.28 -1.41
CA GLY A 118 -21.28 9.53 -0.77
C GLY A 118 -20.88 8.83 0.52
N THR A 119 -19.61 8.88 0.97
CA THR A 119 -19.21 8.20 2.22
C THR A 119 -20.09 8.63 3.40
N MET A 120 -20.68 7.66 4.08
CA MET A 120 -21.72 7.90 5.09
C MET A 120 -21.14 8.00 6.50
N GLU A 121 -19.98 7.40 6.74
CA GLU A 121 -19.18 7.70 7.92
C GLU A 121 -17.73 8.01 7.55
N GLY A 122 -17.03 8.68 8.47
CA GLY A 122 -15.59 8.87 8.33
C GLY A 122 -15.18 9.85 7.24
N GLY A 123 -16.11 10.56 6.60
CA GLY A 123 -15.81 11.54 5.57
C GLY A 123 -14.97 12.69 6.12
N ASP A 124 -13.91 13.05 5.40
CA ASP A 124 -12.91 14.04 5.80
C ASP A 124 -12.22 13.74 7.15
N GLN A 125 -12.08 12.45 7.46
CA GLN A 125 -11.34 11.95 8.61
C GLN A 125 -10.23 10.99 8.18
N VAL A 126 -9.24 10.82 9.04
CA VAL A 126 -8.27 9.73 8.89
C VAL A 126 -8.90 8.44 9.45
N LEU A 127 -8.87 7.38 8.67
CA LEU A 127 -9.40 6.08 9.04
C LEU A 127 -8.27 5.13 9.39
N VAL A 128 -8.48 4.34 10.46
CA VAL A 128 -7.62 3.21 10.80
C VAL A 128 -8.41 1.93 10.60
N HIS A 129 -7.97 1.10 9.68
CA HIS A 129 -8.52 -0.24 9.44
C HIS A 129 -7.56 -1.31 9.93
N LYS A 130 -8.12 -2.47 10.31
CA LYS A 130 -7.38 -3.69 10.64
C LYS A 130 -7.81 -4.80 9.70
N ARG A 131 -6.87 -5.60 9.17
CA ARG A 131 -7.20 -6.79 8.37
C ARG A 131 -6.26 -7.95 8.69
N TYR A 132 -6.76 -9.18 8.69
CA TYR A 132 -5.91 -10.36 8.81
C TYR A 132 -4.99 -10.52 7.60
N THR A 133 -3.77 -11.03 7.78
CA THR A 133 -2.78 -11.10 6.68
C THR A 133 -3.08 -12.19 5.64
N LYS A 134 -4.17 -12.94 5.80
CA LYS A 134 -4.61 -13.93 4.81
C LYS A 134 -5.56 -13.18 3.87
N SER A 135 -5.14 -12.96 2.62
CA SER A 135 -6.04 -12.42 1.59
C SER A 135 -6.72 -13.59 0.86
N PRO A 136 -8.02 -13.46 0.50
CA PRO A 136 -8.92 -12.39 0.90
C PRO A 136 -9.30 -12.49 2.39
N SER A 137 -9.49 -11.36 3.06
CA SER A 137 -10.10 -11.35 4.39
C SER A 137 -10.80 -10.04 4.71
N LYS A 138 -11.81 -10.16 5.56
CA LYS A 138 -12.57 -9.03 6.10
C LYS A 138 -11.65 -7.97 6.72
N SER A 139 -11.94 -6.73 6.38
CA SER A 139 -11.35 -5.56 7.03
C SER A 139 -12.27 -5.04 8.14
N TYR A 140 -11.70 -4.34 9.12
CA TYR A 140 -12.43 -3.83 10.28
C TYR A 140 -12.07 -2.37 10.48
N LEU A 141 -13.05 -1.47 10.43
CA LEU A 141 -12.86 -0.07 10.79
C LEU A 141 -12.65 0.04 12.30
N MET A 142 -11.44 0.40 12.71
CA MET A 142 -11.05 0.49 14.12
C MET A 142 -11.29 1.90 14.67
N LYS A 143 -11.02 2.94 13.88
CA LYS A 143 -11.17 4.32 14.33
C LYS A 143 -11.34 5.30 13.17
N LYS A 144 -12.12 6.35 13.44
CA LYS A 144 -12.23 7.58 12.66
C LYS A 144 -11.59 8.70 13.46
N LEU A 145 -10.62 9.40 12.89
CA LEU A 145 -9.80 10.38 13.57
C LEU A 145 -9.93 11.75 12.91
N ARG A 146 -10.33 12.75 13.70
CA ARG A 146 -10.27 14.18 13.37
C ARG A 146 -8.89 14.75 13.67
N SER A 147 -8.66 15.99 13.23
CA SER A 147 -7.48 16.77 13.63
C SER A 147 -7.34 16.81 15.16
N GLY A 148 -6.14 16.53 15.67
CA GLY A 148 -5.83 16.45 17.10
C GLY A 148 -6.17 15.12 17.77
N GLU A 149 -6.88 14.21 17.11
CA GLU A 149 -7.19 12.91 17.67
C GLU A 149 -6.08 11.88 17.43
N SER A 150 -6.06 10.85 18.28
CA SER A 150 -5.14 9.74 18.13
C SER A 150 -5.79 8.38 18.38
N TYR A 151 -5.13 7.33 17.90
CA TYR A 151 -5.50 5.94 18.13
C TYR A 151 -4.26 5.12 18.46
N SER A 152 -4.30 4.48 19.62
CA SER A 152 -3.24 3.60 20.10
C SER A 152 -3.55 2.13 19.81
N PHE A 153 -2.57 1.42 19.28
CA PHE A 153 -2.61 -0.01 19.04
C PHE A 153 -1.21 -0.60 19.04
N GLN A 154 -1.03 -1.74 19.70
CA GLN A 154 0.22 -2.52 19.70
C GLN A 154 1.49 -1.70 19.99
N SER A 155 1.46 -0.84 21.02
CA SER A 155 2.58 0.03 21.37
C SER A 155 2.95 1.04 20.28
N MET A 156 2.00 1.37 19.41
CA MET A 156 2.10 2.44 18.43
C MET A 156 0.88 3.35 18.57
N THR A 157 1.07 4.62 18.25
CA THR A 157 0.00 5.62 18.23
C THR A 157 0.01 6.30 16.88
N VAL A 158 -1.15 6.36 16.25
CA VAL A 158 -1.41 7.21 15.09
C VAL A 158 -2.03 8.49 15.61
N HIS A 159 -1.39 9.63 15.37
CA HIS A 159 -1.86 10.95 15.75
C HIS A 159 -2.10 11.78 14.48
N VAL A 160 -3.32 12.32 14.34
CA VAL A 160 -3.64 13.24 13.24
C VAL A 160 -3.29 14.64 13.68
N GLN A 161 -2.21 15.20 13.13
CA GLN A 161 -1.75 16.54 13.50
C GLN A 161 -2.68 17.62 12.94
N SER A 162 -3.04 17.49 11.66
CA SER A 162 -3.91 18.45 10.98
C SER A 162 -4.68 17.81 9.84
N ILE A 163 -5.83 18.39 9.50
CA ILE A 163 -6.58 18.08 8.27
C ILE A 163 -6.94 19.41 7.61
N SER A 164 -6.60 19.57 6.33
CA SER A 164 -6.97 20.70 5.48
C SER A 164 -7.78 20.18 4.31
N THR A 165 -9.07 20.52 4.28
CA THR A 165 -10.01 20.20 3.20
C THR A 165 -10.29 21.38 2.27
N ASN A 166 -9.77 22.56 2.60
CA ASN A 166 -9.88 23.79 1.80
C ASN A 166 -8.74 23.95 0.79
N THR A 167 -7.89 22.94 0.64
CA THR A 167 -6.80 22.86 -0.34
C THR A 167 -7.08 21.76 -1.35
N SER A 168 -6.39 21.80 -2.48
CA SER A 168 -6.43 20.73 -3.48
C SER A 168 -4.98 20.32 -3.85
N PRO A 169 -4.55 19.08 -3.52
CA PRO A 169 -5.33 18.07 -2.81
C PRO A 169 -5.62 18.49 -1.37
N GLY A 170 -6.73 18.00 -0.82
CA GLY A 170 -6.93 18.02 0.63
C GLY A 170 -5.93 17.08 1.31
N ILE A 171 -5.37 17.53 2.42
CA ILE A 171 -4.25 16.86 3.10
C ILE A 171 -4.60 16.57 4.56
N ALA A 172 -4.26 15.36 5.02
CA ALA A 172 -4.21 15.03 6.43
C ALA A 172 -2.76 14.72 6.84
N THR A 173 -2.19 15.53 7.74
CA THR A 173 -0.85 15.31 8.27
C THR A 173 -0.93 14.34 9.44
N VAL A 174 -0.20 13.24 9.36
CA VAL A 174 -0.25 12.15 10.34
C VAL A 174 1.15 11.84 10.87
N ARG A 175 1.22 11.61 12.18
CA ARG A 175 2.40 11.14 12.87
C ARG A 175 2.11 9.76 13.45
N VAL A 176 3.02 8.82 13.21
CA VAL A 176 3.00 7.47 13.76
C VAL A 176 4.21 7.33 14.68
N THR A 177 3.97 7.12 15.97
CA THR A 177 5.02 6.94 16.97
C THR A 177 4.89 5.60 17.67
N LYS A 178 5.98 5.12 18.27
CA LYS A 178 5.88 4.14 19.35
C LYS A 178 5.20 4.81 20.54
N GLU A 179 4.33 4.08 21.23
CA GLU A 179 3.93 4.48 22.57
C GLU A 179 5.19 4.53 23.42
N THR A 180 5.57 5.74 23.81
CA THR A 180 6.38 5.92 25.00
C THR A 180 5.48 5.52 26.16
N PRO A 181 5.89 4.60 27.05
CA PRO A 181 5.16 4.37 28.29
C PRO A 181 4.85 5.73 28.88
N ALA A 182 3.58 6.01 29.18
CA ALA A 182 3.20 7.26 29.83
C ALA A 182 4.20 7.49 30.98
N PRO A 183 4.75 8.71 31.13
CA PRO A 183 5.66 8.98 32.24
C PRO A 183 4.98 8.45 33.49
N VAL A 184 5.59 7.44 34.12
CA VAL A 184 5.05 6.87 35.35
C VAL A 184 4.90 8.07 36.25
N LYS A 185 3.67 8.50 36.55
CA LYS A 185 3.45 9.60 37.48
C LYS A 185 4.31 9.25 38.68
N PRO A 186 5.28 10.11 39.07
CA PRO A 186 6.19 9.78 40.15
C PRO A 186 5.31 9.28 41.29
N VAL A 187 5.60 8.07 41.77
CA VAL A 187 4.85 7.48 42.87
C VAL A 187 4.91 8.50 43.99
N THR A 188 3.82 9.26 44.15
CA THR A 188 3.68 10.17 45.27
C THR A 188 3.68 9.22 46.45
N LYS A 189 4.81 9.17 47.17
CA LYS A 189 4.90 8.41 48.41
C LYS A 189 3.68 8.85 49.21
N HIS A 190 2.74 7.92 49.39
CA HIS A 190 1.56 8.18 50.18
C HIS A 190 2.06 8.73 51.52
N PRO A 191 1.59 9.89 51.99
CA PRO A 191 1.96 10.34 53.33
C PRO A 191 1.60 9.21 54.28
N THR A 192 2.60 8.68 54.97
CA THR A 192 2.41 7.75 56.07
C THR A 192 1.50 8.47 57.05
N SER A 193 0.23 8.05 57.12
CA SER A 193 -0.69 8.56 58.12
C SER A 193 -0.08 8.24 59.48
N ASN A 194 0.26 9.29 60.22
CA ASN A 194 0.65 9.16 61.62
C ASN A 194 -0.48 8.40 62.36
N PRO A 195 -0.17 7.46 63.27
CA PRO A 195 -1.18 6.65 63.93
C PRO A 195 -2.19 7.52 64.67
N THR A 196 -3.46 7.43 64.27
CA THR A 196 -4.58 8.09 64.92
C THR A 196 -4.75 7.52 66.33
N PRO A 197 -4.78 8.34 67.40
CA PRO A 197 -5.09 7.87 68.74
C PRO A 197 -6.53 7.33 68.82
N VAL A 198 -6.67 6.21 69.53
CA VAL A 198 -7.91 5.46 69.77
C VAL A 198 -8.99 6.35 70.40
N PRO A 199 -10.21 6.44 69.85
CA PRO A 199 -11.29 7.21 70.47
C PRO A 199 -11.95 6.44 71.62
N THR A 200 -12.16 7.15 72.71
CA THR A 200 -12.87 6.75 73.94
C THR A 200 -14.38 6.53 73.68
N PRO A 201 -15.04 5.53 74.30
CA PRO A 201 -16.48 5.30 74.12
C PRO A 201 -17.31 6.28 74.97
N GLY A 202 -18.18 7.05 74.32
CA GLY A 202 -19.22 7.86 74.97
C GLY A 202 -20.60 7.36 74.61
N LEU A 203 -21.31 6.81 75.59
CA LEU A 203 -22.72 6.41 75.55
C LEU A 203 -23.62 7.66 75.51
N THR A 204 -24.68 7.69 74.70
CA THR A 204 -26.10 7.82 75.14
C THR A 204 -27.11 7.90 73.97
N PRO A 205 -28.40 7.56 74.22
CA PRO A 205 -29.43 7.27 73.22
C PRO A 205 -30.44 8.42 73.01
N GLY A 206 -31.14 8.41 71.88
CA GLY A 206 -32.32 9.27 71.66
C GLY A 206 -33.08 8.88 70.39
N SER A 207 -34.24 8.24 70.58
CA SER A 207 -35.34 8.04 69.63
C SER A 207 -35.76 9.37 68.97
N THR A 208 -36.43 9.43 67.80
CA THR A 208 -37.88 9.18 67.56
C THR A 208 -38.18 9.57 66.06
N PRO A 209 -39.42 9.53 65.50
CA PRO A 209 -39.77 8.72 64.34
C PRO A 209 -40.10 9.49 63.04
N ASP A 210 -40.33 8.71 61.98
CA ASP A 210 -41.06 9.00 60.72
C ASP A 210 -42.32 9.88 60.92
N PRO A 211 -42.81 10.66 59.93
CA PRO A 211 -43.71 10.05 58.93
C PRO A 211 -43.86 10.74 57.54
N THR A 212 -44.43 9.95 56.61
CA THR A 212 -45.53 10.28 55.65
C THR A 212 -45.24 10.43 54.15
N LEU A 213 -45.79 9.45 53.40
CA LEU A 213 -46.29 9.45 52.03
C LEU A 213 -46.89 10.78 51.52
N ASN A 214 -46.59 11.16 50.27
CA ASN A 214 -47.59 11.38 49.21
C ASN A 214 -46.94 11.90 47.91
N ARG A 215 -47.03 11.15 46.79
CA ARG A 215 -47.15 11.78 45.46
C ARG A 215 -47.76 10.83 44.40
N THR A 216 -49.08 10.92 44.34
CA THR A 216 -49.94 11.08 43.16
C THR A 216 -49.53 10.38 41.84
N LEU A 217 -50.23 9.28 41.57
CA LEU A 217 -50.53 8.77 40.24
C LEU A 217 -51.54 9.69 39.54
N GLY A 218 -51.35 9.95 38.25
CA GLY A 218 -52.37 10.54 37.39
C GLY A 218 -52.41 9.78 36.05
N PRO A 219 -53.57 9.22 35.65
CA PRO A 219 -53.80 8.73 34.31
C PRO A 219 -54.53 9.80 33.48
N THR A 220 -54.20 9.93 32.20
CA THR A 220 -55.09 10.58 31.24
C THR A 220 -55.01 9.83 29.92
N LEU A 221 -56.00 8.96 29.70
CA LEU A 221 -56.40 8.42 28.41
C LEU A 221 -57.51 9.32 27.86
N VAL A 222 -57.42 9.79 26.62
CA VAL A 222 -58.49 9.74 25.60
C VAL A 222 -57.96 10.14 24.21
N PRO A 223 -58.65 9.84 23.09
CA PRO A 223 -58.06 9.20 21.92
C PRO A 223 -58.07 10.11 20.67
N THR A 224 -57.38 9.71 19.61
CA THR A 224 -57.69 10.24 18.27
C THR A 224 -57.75 9.11 17.26
N LEU A 225 -58.93 9.05 16.66
CA LEU A 225 -59.41 8.14 15.64
C LEU A 225 -58.51 8.06 14.40
N GLY A 226 -58.37 6.83 13.91
CA GLY A 226 -58.84 6.46 12.58
C GLY A 226 -58.11 7.06 11.39
N LEU A 227 -57.15 6.31 10.83
CA LEU A 227 -56.96 6.26 9.39
C LEU A 227 -56.68 4.83 8.95
N THR A 228 -57.66 4.36 8.19
CA THR A 228 -57.88 3.09 7.52
C THR A 228 -56.65 2.64 6.73
N LEU A 229 -56.14 1.45 7.01
CA LEU A 229 -55.17 0.75 6.16
C LEU A 229 -55.85 -0.52 5.63
N GLU A 230 -56.48 -0.40 4.48
CA GLU A 230 -56.98 -1.52 3.68
C GLU A 230 -56.25 -1.47 2.33
N THR A 231 -55.34 -2.42 2.17
CA THR A 231 -55.23 -3.35 1.05
C THR A 231 -55.37 -2.80 -0.38
N MET A 232 -54.28 -2.89 -1.17
CA MET A 232 -54.17 -3.12 -2.64
C MET A 232 -52.80 -2.55 -3.09
N LEU A 233 -51.91 -3.15 -3.90
CA LEU A 233 -51.90 -4.28 -4.83
C LEU A 233 -50.43 -4.60 -5.19
N GLU A 234 -50.23 -5.75 -5.81
CA GLU A 234 -49.01 -6.40 -6.33
C GLU A 234 -47.90 -5.53 -7.00
N PRO A 235 -46.64 -6.01 -7.04
CA PRO A 235 -45.63 -5.51 -7.96
C PRO A 235 -45.72 -6.21 -9.33
N THR A 236 -46.20 -5.50 -10.35
CA THR A 236 -46.10 -5.94 -11.75
C THR A 236 -44.66 -5.79 -12.25
N LEU A 237 -43.94 -6.92 -12.35
CA LEU A 237 -42.67 -7.01 -13.08
C LEU A 237 -42.93 -7.06 -14.59
N ARG A 238 -42.58 -6.00 -15.32
CA ARG A 238 -42.11 -6.07 -16.72
C ARG A 238 -41.11 -4.94 -17.02
N PRO A 239 -39.98 -5.23 -17.70
CA PRO A 239 -39.02 -4.22 -18.12
C PRO A 239 -39.45 -3.61 -19.45
N THR A 240 -39.64 -2.29 -19.47
CA THR A 240 -39.76 -1.53 -20.72
C THR A 240 -38.36 -1.11 -21.17
N LEU A 241 -37.83 -1.82 -22.15
CA LEU A 241 -36.69 -1.36 -22.95
C LEU A 241 -37.15 -0.14 -23.78
N GLY A 242 -36.83 1.05 -23.29
CA GLY A 242 -36.95 2.31 -24.04
C GLY A 242 -35.59 2.75 -24.61
N PRO A 243 -35.58 3.46 -25.75
CA PRO A 243 -34.37 3.73 -26.53
C PRO A 243 -33.44 4.69 -25.78
N MET A 244 -32.16 4.31 -25.76
CA MET A 244 -31.05 5.05 -25.20
C MET A 244 -30.91 6.39 -25.93
N GLU A 245 -31.41 7.47 -25.31
CA GLU A 245 -31.18 8.82 -25.80
C GLU A 245 -29.68 9.14 -25.74
N ARG A 246 -29.22 9.63 -26.88
CA ARG A 246 -27.84 9.94 -27.22
C ARG A 246 -27.30 11.00 -26.26
N LEU A 247 -26.46 10.59 -25.32
CA LEU A 247 -25.72 11.51 -24.46
C LEU A 247 -24.86 12.41 -25.36
N VAL A 248 -25.16 13.71 -25.35
CA VAL A 248 -24.36 14.75 -25.99
C VAL A 248 -23.02 14.80 -25.27
N GLU A 249 -21.97 14.28 -25.92
CA GLU A 249 -20.59 14.41 -25.47
C GLU A 249 -20.25 15.89 -25.26
N HIS A 250 -20.11 16.29 -24.00
CA HIS A 250 -19.44 17.54 -23.68
C HIS A 250 -17.93 17.28 -23.80
N PRO A 251 -17.18 18.09 -24.57
CA PRO A 251 -15.75 17.90 -24.73
C PRO A 251 -15.08 18.13 -23.37
N MET A 252 -14.69 17.04 -22.71
CA MET A 252 -13.74 17.09 -21.62
C MET A 252 -12.47 17.77 -22.16
N LYS A 253 -12.17 18.95 -21.62
CA LYS A 253 -10.90 19.63 -21.84
C LYS A 253 -9.78 18.63 -21.54
N LYS A 254 -8.98 18.39 -22.57
CA LYS A 254 -7.75 17.59 -22.55
C LYS A 254 -6.98 17.88 -21.24
N PRO A 255 -6.66 16.88 -20.42
CA PRO A 255 -5.70 17.06 -19.33
C PRO A 255 -4.41 17.63 -19.92
N LEU A 256 -3.83 18.64 -19.27
CA LEU A 256 -2.50 19.13 -19.63
C LEU A 256 -1.53 17.94 -19.61
N GLU A 257 -1.13 17.48 -20.80
CA GLU A 257 0.00 16.59 -20.97
C GLU A 257 1.22 17.29 -20.40
N CYS A 258 1.79 16.72 -19.33
CA CYS A 258 3.14 17.03 -18.92
C CYS A 258 4.07 16.45 -19.99
N SER A 259 4.36 17.26 -21.00
CA SER A 259 5.23 16.93 -22.13
C SER A 259 6.64 16.59 -21.62
N PRO A 260 7.17 15.38 -21.90
CA PRO A 260 8.57 15.10 -21.68
C PRO A 260 9.37 15.84 -22.76
N GLN A 261 10.34 16.66 -22.33
CA GLN A 261 11.28 17.37 -23.20
C GLN A 261 11.80 16.44 -24.29
N GLN A 262 11.53 16.81 -25.55
CA GLN A 262 12.00 16.11 -26.73
C GLN A 262 13.53 16.18 -26.79
N LEU A 263 14.17 15.04 -26.58
CA LEU A 263 15.55 14.81 -26.99
C LEU A 263 15.54 14.64 -28.52
N LEU A 264 16.12 15.60 -29.23
CA LEU A 264 16.30 15.57 -30.69
C LEU A 264 16.98 14.26 -31.12
N LYS A 265 16.34 13.51 -32.02
CA LYS A 265 16.97 12.43 -32.78
C LYS A 265 17.47 12.99 -34.10
N PRO A 266 18.73 12.76 -34.52
CA PRO A 266 19.11 12.95 -35.90
C PRO A 266 18.56 11.82 -36.77
N SER A 267 17.91 12.19 -37.87
CA SER A 267 17.56 11.31 -38.99
C SER A 267 18.85 10.84 -39.67
N VAL A 268 19.05 9.53 -39.75
CA VAL A 268 20.01 8.92 -40.68
C VAL A 268 19.23 8.11 -41.70
N THR A 269 19.21 8.63 -42.92
CA THR A 269 18.76 7.98 -44.14
C THR A 269 19.77 6.93 -44.54
N LEU A 270 19.36 5.67 -44.68
CA LEU A 270 20.18 4.60 -45.29
C LEU A 270 19.42 4.04 -46.50
N GLN A 271 19.94 4.36 -47.68
CA GLN A 271 19.56 3.78 -48.96
C GLN A 271 20.39 2.52 -49.24
N GLY A 272 19.68 1.44 -49.60
CA GLY A 272 20.13 0.38 -50.52
C GLY A 272 20.96 -0.79 -49.95
N PRO A 273 21.12 -1.89 -50.72
CA PRO A 273 20.16 -2.53 -51.61
C PRO A 273 19.96 -4.03 -51.29
N LEU A 274 18.85 -4.55 -51.82
CA LEU A 274 18.45 -5.96 -51.84
C LEU A 274 19.47 -6.82 -52.61
N SER A 275 19.91 -7.94 -52.00
CA SER A 275 20.32 -9.13 -52.75
C SER A 275 20.43 -10.36 -51.83
N GLY A 276 19.55 -11.34 -52.09
CA GLY A 276 20.02 -12.68 -52.43
C GLY A 276 20.13 -13.75 -51.35
N LYS A 277 19.28 -14.77 -51.56
CA LYS A 277 19.55 -16.23 -51.52
C LYS A 277 18.91 -17.02 -50.38
N ILE A 278 17.81 -17.64 -50.78
CA ILE A 278 17.19 -18.84 -50.23
C ILE A 278 18.20 -20.00 -50.30
N LYS A 279 18.42 -20.70 -49.17
CA LYS A 279 18.86 -22.09 -49.15
C LYS A 279 18.06 -22.88 -48.11
N HIS A 280 17.28 -23.83 -48.60
CA HIS A 280 16.76 -24.95 -47.84
C HIS A 280 17.90 -25.94 -47.53
N SER A 281 17.96 -26.47 -46.32
CA SER A 281 18.50 -27.82 -46.07
C SER A 281 17.79 -28.47 -44.89
N LYS A 282 17.19 -29.63 -45.16
CA LYS A 282 16.59 -30.56 -44.20
C LYS A 282 17.66 -31.53 -43.64
N SER A 283 17.25 -32.25 -42.60
CA SER A 283 17.80 -33.53 -42.09
C SER A 283 19.00 -33.39 -41.15
N SER A 284 19.23 -34.22 -40.13
CA SER A 284 18.49 -35.38 -39.59
C SER A 284 19.11 -35.77 -38.23
N LYS A 285 18.32 -36.52 -37.46
CA LYS A 285 18.61 -37.40 -36.30
C LYS A 285 20.07 -37.84 -36.12
N ALA A 286 20.53 -37.95 -34.86
CA ALA A 286 20.76 -39.25 -34.19
C ALA A 286 21.28 -39.11 -32.74
N LYS A 287 20.79 -40.02 -31.89
CA LYS A 287 21.22 -40.32 -30.51
C LYS A 287 22.43 -41.25 -30.54
N ARG A 288 23.34 -41.17 -29.56
CA ARG A 288 23.71 -42.24 -28.58
C ARG A 288 24.99 -41.90 -27.77
N PRO A 289 25.28 -42.61 -26.66
CA PRO A 289 25.78 -42.02 -25.41
C PRO A 289 27.13 -42.57 -24.90
N LEU A 290 27.51 -42.09 -23.70
CA LEU A 290 28.35 -42.72 -22.65
C LEU A 290 29.82 -43.05 -22.99
N GLN A 291 30.77 -42.40 -22.28
CA GLN A 291 31.57 -43.02 -21.21
C GLN A 291 32.64 -42.05 -20.65
N HIS A 292 32.77 -42.06 -19.32
CA HIS A 292 33.91 -41.60 -18.50
C HIS A 292 35.14 -42.53 -18.75
N PRO A 293 36.41 -42.17 -18.43
CA PRO A 293 36.83 -41.92 -17.03
C PRO A 293 38.05 -40.99 -16.76
N ALA A 294 38.21 -40.74 -15.45
CA ALA A 294 39.43 -40.58 -14.63
C ALA A 294 40.50 -39.49 -14.92
N TYR A 295 40.64 -38.57 -13.93
CA TYR A 295 41.83 -38.09 -13.16
C TYR A 295 43.28 -38.41 -13.63
N PRO A 296 44.37 -37.81 -13.07
CA PRO A 296 44.56 -36.58 -12.26
C PRO A 296 45.82 -35.71 -12.63
N TRP A 297 45.90 -34.51 -12.02
CA TRP A 297 47.08 -33.76 -11.48
C TRP A 297 48.45 -33.70 -12.22
N ASN A 298 48.91 -32.46 -12.53
CA ASN A 298 50.20 -31.83 -12.09
C ASN A 298 50.32 -30.42 -12.73
N LYS A 299 50.50 -29.31 -11.99
CA LYS A 299 51.69 -28.75 -11.30
C LYS A 299 52.78 -28.19 -12.24
N HIS A 300 53.20 -26.95 -11.92
CA HIS A 300 54.35 -26.18 -12.44
C HIS A 300 54.21 -25.64 -13.88
N SER A 301 54.75 -24.49 -14.29
CA SER A 301 55.48 -23.39 -13.64
C SER A 301 55.57 -22.23 -14.64
N LYS A 302 55.78 -21.04 -14.08
CA LYS A 302 56.22 -19.78 -14.70
C LYS A 302 57.09 -19.95 -15.96
N THR A 303 56.88 -19.10 -16.97
CA THR A 303 57.98 -18.35 -17.61
C THR A 303 57.45 -17.07 -18.25
N SER A 304 58.11 -15.98 -17.88
CA SER A 304 58.12 -14.68 -18.53
C SER A 304 58.77 -14.77 -19.91
N LYS A 305 58.19 -14.12 -20.93
CA LYS A 305 58.97 -13.58 -22.07
C LYS A 305 58.34 -12.29 -22.58
N THR A 306 59.24 -11.34 -22.77
CA THR A 306 59.07 -9.94 -23.16
C THR A 306 59.29 -9.77 -24.67
N LYS A 307 58.63 -8.73 -25.22
CA LYS A 307 58.95 -7.92 -26.42
C LYS A 307 58.81 -8.51 -27.84
N SER A 308 57.92 -7.89 -28.63
CA SER A 308 58.20 -7.14 -29.88
C SER A 308 56.87 -6.61 -30.43
N SER A 309 56.55 -5.32 -30.35
CA SER A 309 56.71 -4.26 -31.38
C SER A 309 56.15 -4.57 -32.78
N LEU A 310 55.37 -3.58 -33.27
CA LEU A 310 55.00 -3.27 -34.67
C LEU A 310 53.80 -4.00 -35.28
N ASN A 311 52.63 -3.34 -35.29
CA ASN A 311 52.16 -2.57 -36.46
C ASN A 311 50.75 -2.00 -36.22
N HIS A 312 50.58 -0.69 -36.48
CA HIS A 312 49.29 -0.05 -36.66
C HIS A 312 48.66 -0.49 -37.99
N PRO A 313 47.32 -0.53 -38.06
CA PRO A 313 46.71 0.34 -39.05
C PRO A 313 45.44 1.06 -38.56
N VAL A 314 45.42 2.35 -38.89
CA VAL A 314 44.31 3.14 -39.47
C VAL A 314 42.90 2.96 -38.86
N ASN A 315 42.53 3.99 -38.10
CA ASN A 315 41.17 4.32 -37.69
C ASN A 315 40.22 4.47 -38.89
N PHE A 316 39.09 3.77 -38.86
CA PHE A 316 37.85 4.24 -39.47
C PHE A 316 36.87 4.56 -38.33
N GLY A 317 36.59 5.85 -38.17
CA GLY A 317 35.68 6.38 -37.17
C GLY A 317 34.24 5.99 -37.48
N LEU A 318 33.63 5.23 -36.58
CA LEU A 318 32.19 5.18 -36.40
C LEU A 318 31.90 5.80 -35.04
N GLU A 319 31.25 6.96 -35.05
CA GLU A 319 30.84 7.68 -33.86
C GLU A 319 29.90 6.79 -33.02
N ASN A 320 30.33 6.47 -31.80
CA ASN A 320 29.47 5.83 -30.81
C ASN A 320 28.41 6.85 -30.33
N PRO A 321 27.14 6.47 -30.17
CA PRO A 321 26.13 7.36 -29.63
C PRO A 321 26.54 7.81 -28.22
N VAL A 322 26.67 9.13 -28.06
CA VAL A 322 27.00 9.82 -26.81
C VAL A 322 25.88 9.53 -25.80
N TRP A 323 26.21 8.74 -24.78
CA TRP A 323 25.34 8.51 -23.63
C TRP A 323 25.46 9.69 -22.67
N HIS A 324 24.37 10.42 -22.47
CA HIS A 324 24.32 11.39 -21.37
C HIS A 324 24.26 10.65 -20.03
N PRO A 325 25.18 10.93 -19.08
CA PRO A 325 25.20 10.30 -17.77
C PRO A 325 24.05 10.82 -16.91
N VAL A 326 23.18 9.91 -16.46
CA VAL A 326 22.23 10.19 -15.38
C VAL A 326 23.03 10.29 -14.08
N LYS A 327 22.96 11.45 -13.40
CA LYS A 327 23.67 11.72 -12.15
C LYS A 327 23.23 10.73 -11.06
N CYS A 328 24.19 10.07 -10.39
CA CYS A 328 23.93 9.11 -9.32
C CYS A 328 23.17 9.70 -8.11
N ASN A 329 23.13 11.02 -7.93
CA ASN A 329 22.37 11.65 -6.85
C ASN A 329 20.84 11.47 -7.00
N ASP A 330 20.33 11.26 -8.22
CA ASP A 330 18.88 11.01 -8.44
C ASP A 330 18.42 9.63 -7.95
N MET A 331 19.34 8.71 -7.62
CA MET A 331 18.99 7.38 -7.08
C MET A 331 18.92 7.33 -5.56
N LEU A 332 19.37 8.37 -4.84
CA LEU A 332 19.30 8.39 -3.38
C LEU A 332 17.93 8.84 -2.85
N GLU A 333 17.15 9.58 -3.63
CA GLU A 333 15.80 10.03 -3.24
C GLU A 333 14.66 9.14 -3.75
N ARG A 334 14.91 8.29 -4.75
CA ARG A 334 13.93 7.26 -5.14
C ARG A 334 14.03 6.10 -4.16
N SER A 335 12.97 5.91 -3.39
CA SER A 335 12.78 4.73 -2.55
C SER A 335 13.16 3.47 -3.34
N CYS A 336 14.10 2.69 -2.80
CA CYS A 336 14.69 1.49 -3.41
C CYS A 336 13.63 0.38 -3.55
N ILE A 337 12.62 0.54 -4.41
CA ILE A 337 11.51 -0.39 -4.55
C ILE A 337 11.87 -1.46 -5.60
N ASN A 338 11.45 -2.70 -5.35
CA ASN A 338 11.57 -3.76 -6.34
C ASN A 338 10.55 -3.52 -7.48
N ASN A 339 10.98 -3.54 -8.73
CA ASN A 339 10.10 -3.56 -9.87
C ASN A 339 9.32 -4.89 -9.92
N PRO A 340 7.98 -4.89 -9.76
CA PRO A 340 7.18 -6.11 -9.75
C PRO A 340 7.19 -6.84 -11.11
N LEU A 341 7.43 -6.11 -12.21
CA LEU A 341 7.45 -6.66 -13.57
C LEU A 341 8.79 -7.29 -13.94
N PHE A 342 9.82 -7.13 -13.12
CA PHE A 342 11.14 -7.67 -13.42
C PHE A 342 11.21 -9.19 -13.19
N PHE A 343 11.82 -9.90 -14.14
CA PHE A 343 12.13 -11.32 -13.99
C PHE A 343 13.51 -11.68 -14.57
N LEU A 344 14.16 -12.61 -13.88
CA LEU A 344 15.42 -13.25 -14.29
C LEU A 344 15.16 -14.73 -14.63
N LYS A 345 15.67 -15.22 -15.77
CA LYS A 345 15.57 -16.64 -16.13
C LYS A 345 16.72 -17.42 -15.46
N VAL A 346 16.38 -18.29 -14.52
CA VAL A 346 17.35 -19.13 -13.78
C VAL A 346 16.98 -20.59 -13.96
N LYS A 347 17.86 -21.37 -14.62
CA LYS A 347 17.63 -22.78 -14.96
C LYS A 347 16.27 -22.99 -15.64
N GLY A 348 15.99 -22.21 -16.69
CA GLY A 348 14.73 -22.30 -17.43
C GLY A 348 13.53 -21.59 -16.80
N ARG A 349 13.54 -21.30 -15.50
CA ARG A 349 12.38 -20.73 -14.77
C ARG A 349 12.49 -19.21 -14.58
N ARG A 350 11.35 -18.50 -14.65
CA ARG A 350 11.26 -17.05 -14.36
C ARG A 350 11.29 -16.81 -12.86
N ARG A 351 12.14 -15.90 -12.39
CA ARG A 351 12.31 -15.53 -10.98
C ARG A 351 12.14 -14.03 -10.80
N ASN A 352 11.22 -13.62 -9.94
CA ASN A 352 10.98 -12.22 -9.61
C ASN A 352 11.87 -11.75 -8.45
N CYS A 353 11.77 -10.46 -8.10
CA CYS A 353 12.53 -9.89 -6.99
C CYS A 353 12.23 -10.59 -5.65
N ALA A 354 10.99 -11.01 -5.38
CA ALA A 354 10.65 -11.72 -4.15
C ALA A 354 11.44 -13.06 -4.01
N TRP A 355 11.57 -13.83 -5.09
CA TRP A 355 12.36 -15.06 -5.08
C TRP A 355 13.85 -14.83 -4.78
N LEU A 356 14.39 -13.73 -5.29
CA LEU A 356 15.78 -13.30 -5.06
C LEU A 356 16.00 -12.94 -3.59
N GLY A 357 15.08 -12.18 -2.99
CA GLY A 357 15.18 -11.71 -1.60
C GLY A 357 14.99 -12.80 -0.53
N ARG A 358 14.43 -13.97 -0.88
CA ARG A 358 14.14 -15.05 0.08
C ARG A 358 15.37 -15.73 0.70
N LYS A 359 16.55 -15.67 0.06
CA LYS A 359 17.77 -16.33 0.55
C LYS A 359 19.00 -15.47 0.21
N LYS A 360 19.84 -15.16 1.20
CA LYS A 360 21.05 -14.31 1.05
C LYS A 360 21.97 -14.75 -0.10
N TRP A 361 22.20 -16.05 -0.25
CA TRP A 361 23.05 -16.59 -1.32
C TRP A 361 22.50 -16.32 -2.73
N ARG A 362 21.17 -16.18 -2.90
CA ARG A 362 20.57 -15.85 -4.21
C ARG A 362 20.83 -14.40 -4.57
N ALA A 363 20.62 -13.48 -3.63
CA ALA A 363 20.96 -12.07 -3.82
C ALA A 363 22.44 -11.94 -4.23
N ASN A 364 23.37 -12.51 -3.46
CA ASN A 364 24.81 -12.49 -3.79
C ASN A 364 25.12 -13.02 -5.20
N ARG A 365 24.48 -14.12 -5.60
CA ARG A 365 24.77 -14.78 -6.89
C ARG A 365 24.18 -14.06 -8.09
N TYR A 366 23.05 -13.38 -7.92
CA TYR A 366 22.24 -12.90 -9.06
C TYR A 366 22.15 -11.38 -9.16
N CYS A 367 22.43 -10.61 -8.10
CA CYS A 367 22.27 -9.14 -8.15
C CYS A 367 23.22 -8.44 -9.14
N LYS A 368 24.38 -9.04 -9.44
CA LYS A 368 25.32 -8.54 -10.46
C LYS A 368 24.99 -9.00 -11.89
N LYS A 369 23.89 -9.73 -12.10
CA LYS A 369 23.48 -10.22 -13.43
C LYS A 369 22.46 -9.29 -14.10
N SER A 370 22.31 -9.46 -15.41
CA SER A 370 21.25 -8.83 -16.19
C SER A 370 20.30 -9.87 -16.78
N ASN A 371 19.06 -9.47 -17.04
CA ASN A 371 18.11 -10.29 -17.79
C ASN A 371 18.38 -10.22 -19.31
N LYS A 372 17.54 -10.90 -20.12
CA LYS A 372 17.67 -10.89 -21.59
C LYS A 372 17.56 -9.49 -22.21
N SER A 373 16.81 -8.60 -21.57
CA SER A 373 16.66 -7.20 -21.98
C SER A 373 17.79 -6.30 -21.45
N ARG A 374 18.90 -6.89 -20.98
CA ARG A 374 20.07 -6.20 -20.40
C ARG A 374 19.75 -5.35 -19.16
N LYS A 375 18.58 -5.49 -18.54
CA LYS A 375 18.24 -4.81 -17.29
C LYS A 375 18.95 -5.49 -16.11
N MET A 376 19.70 -4.73 -15.34
CA MET A 376 20.45 -5.22 -14.18
C MET A 376 19.53 -5.58 -13.02
N VAL A 377 19.77 -6.74 -12.41
CA VAL A 377 18.98 -7.23 -11.26
C VAL A 377 19.08 -6.29 -10.07
N CYS A 378 20.24 -5.69 -9.78
CA CYS A 378 20.37 -4.76 -8.64
C CYS A 378 19.60 -3.45 -8.82
N ARG A 379 19.37 -3.00 -10.06
CA ARG A 379 18.56 -1.80 -10.34
C ARG A 379 17.07 -2.10 -10.21
N GLU A 380 16.65 -3.23 -10.75
CA GLU A 380 15.24 -3.61 -10.82
C GLU A 380 14.75 -4.30 -9.54
N CYS A 381 15.64 -4.91 -8.76
CA CYS A 381 15.33 -5.61 -7.51
C CYS A 381 16.10 -5.02 -6.32
N CYS A 382 16.12 -3.70 -6.22
CA CYS A 382 16.93 -2.96 -5.27
C CYS A 382 16.73 -3.45 -3.81
N ASN A 383 15.47 -3.55 -3.36
CA ASN A 383 15.10 -4.04 -2.01
C ASN A 383 15.50 -5.49 -1.76
N SER A 384 15.34 -6.36 -2.75
CA SER A 384 15.68 -7.78 -2.63
C SER A 384 17.18 -8.04 -2.65
N CYS A 385 17.94 -7.15 -3.28
CA CYS A 385 19.37 -7.27 -3.35
C CYS A 385 20.05 -6.89 -2.03
N ARG A 386 19.50 -5.93 -1.26
CA ARG A 386 19.82 -5.59 0.16
C ARG A 386 21.31 -5.61 0.60
N ILE A 387 22.24 -5.64 -0.37
CA ILE A 387 23.70 -5.82 -0.24
C ILE A 387 24.39 -4.69 -1.00
N CYS A 388 23.69 -3.57 -1.19
CA CYS A 388 24.23 -2.43 -1.91
C CYS A 388 25.14 -1.53 -1.07
N THR A 389 25.94 -2.09 -0.16
CA THR A 389 27.24 -1.47 0.16
C THR A 389 28.24 -1.68 -0.97
N GLU A 390 28.05 -2.69 -1.84
CA GLU A 390 28.83 -2.85 -3.07
C GLU A 390 28.16 -2.31 -4.34
N CYS A 391 26.83 -2.15 -4.39
CA CYS A 391 26.22 -1.52 -5.59
C CYS A 391 26.58 -0.05 -5.69
N SER A 392 26.79 0.66 -4.57
CA SER A 392 27.35 2.01 -4.62
C SER A 392 28.74 2.00 -5.28
N LYS A 393 29.59 1.01 -4.96
CA LYS A 393 30.93 0.81 -5.52
C LYS A 393 30.93 0.32 -6.98
N ILE A 394 30.01 -0.55 -7.37
CA ILE A 394 29.90 -1.06 -8.75
C ILE A 394 29.28 0.00 -9.66
N CYS A 395 28.35 0.83 -9.17
CA CYS A 395 27.85 1.98 -9.92
C CYS A 395 28.90 3.11 -10.04
N SER A 396 29.85 3.22 -9.11
CA SER A 396 30.95 4.20 -9.18
C SER A 396 32.20 3.71 -9.92
N ASN A 397 32.39 2.38 -10.07
CA ASN A 397 33.51 1.79 -10.82
C ASN A 397 33.21 1.49 -12.30
N ILE A 398 32.03 1.86 -12.81
CA ILE A 398 31.83 2.01 -14.25
C ILE A 398 32.55 3.30 -14.62
N LYS A 399 33.87 3.19 -14.88
CA LYS A 399 34.66 4.29 -15.40
C LYS A 399 34.08 4.69 -16.76
N TYR A 400 33.65 5.95 -16.82
CA TYR A 400 33.44 6.70 -18.04
C TYR A 400 34.78 7.28 -18.49
#